data_AF-A0A8S1ISD5-F1
#
_entry.id   AF-A0A8S1ISD5-F1
#
_cell.length_a   1.000
_cell.length_b   1.000
_cell.length_c   1.000
_cell.angle_alpha   90.00
_cell.angle_beta   90.00
_cell.angle_gamma   90.00
#
_symmetry.space_group_name_H-M   'P 1'
#
loop_
_entity.id
_entity.type
_entity.pdbx_description
1 polymer ?
#
loop_
_entity_poly.entity_id
_entity_poly.type
_entity_poly.pdbx_seq_one_letter_code
_entity_poly.pdbx_strand_id
1 'polypeptide(L)'
;MSRLRRGGPLAAAALAAVLARLFVDWVRPPLLIVGPVTVDDVNGNRTVGGAATYAAAVAKAYGKRACAVISAGPDADLSVFNDHDLVVVSSNATLTFEHTYTWWGKSLPCLP
;
A
#
# COMPACT_ATOMS: atom_id res chain seq x y z
N MET A 1 21.87 -5.37 -56.44
CA MET A 1 21.01 -4.49 -55.61
C MET A 1 20.75 -5.18 -54.28
N SER A 2 21.60 -4.95 -53.26
CA SER A 2 21.50 -5.58 -51.94
C SER A 2 21.29 -4.51 -50.86
N ARG A 3 20.03 -4.13 -50.62
CA ARG A 3 19.64 -3.33 -49.46
C ARG A 3 18.63 -4.11 -48.64
N LEU A 4 19.10 -5.03 -47.81
CA LEU A 4 18.26 -5.60 -46.76
C LEU A 4 19.13 -6.17 -45.64
N ARG A 5 19.82 -5.31 -44.89
CA ARG A 5 20.52 -5.71 -43.63
C ARG A 5 20.88 -4.49 -42.80
N ARG A 6 19.88 -3.73 -42.33
CA ARG A 6 20.09 -2.66 -41.33
C ARG A 6 19.03 -2.60 -40.22
N GLY A 7 18.04 -3.50 -40.18
CA GLY A 7 17.00 -3.52 -39.14
C GLY A 7 17.29 -4.39 -37.91
N GLY A 8 18.30 -5.27 -37.95
CA GLY A 8 18.56 -6.29 -36.93
C GLY A 8 18.74 -5.79 -35.50
N PRO A 9 19.62 -4.80 -35.22
CA PRO A 9 19.89 -4.38 -33.84
C PRO A 9 18.74 -3.57 -33.23
N LEU A 10 18.04 -2.76 -34.04
CA LEU A 10 16.89 -1.97 -33.57
C LEU A 10 15.67 -2.85 -33.29
N ALA A 11 15.41 -3.85 -34.13
CA ALA A 11 14.32 -4.80 -33.90
C ALA A 11 14.58 -5.67 -32.66
N ALA A 12 15.81 -6.13 -32.45
CA ALA A 12 16.20 -6.89 -31.27
C ALA A 12 16.10 -6.06 -29.98
N ALA A 13 16.56 -4.81 -30.02
CA ALA A 13 16.43 -3.89 -28.87
C ALA A 13 14.96 -3.58 -28.54
N ALA A 14 14.13 -3.37 -29.56
CA ALA A 14 12.70 -3.15 -29.37
C ALA A 14 12.01 -4.38 -28.74
N LEU A 15 12.34 -5.58 -29.23
CA LEU A 15 11.82 -6.83 -28.64
C LEU A 15 12.26 -7.00 -27.18
N ALA A 16 13.54 -6.75 -26.89
CA ALA A 16 14.06 -6.81 -25.52
C ALA A 16 13.35 -5.81 -24.60
N ALA A 17 13.09 -4.59 -25.06
CA ALA A 17 12.36 -3.58 -24.29
C ALA A 17 10.91 -4.01 -24.01
N VAL A 18 10.22 -4.59 -25.00
CA VAL A 18 8.85 -5.11 -24.83
C VAL A 18 8.83 -6.26 -23.82
N LEU A 19 9.74 -7.23 -23.94
CA LEU A 19 9.82 -8.35 -23.00
C LEU A 19 10.14 -7.87 -21.58
N ALA A 20 11.09 -6.93 -21.44
CA ALA A 20 11.40 -6.32 -20.15
C ALA A 20 10.18 -5.61 -19.55
N ARG A 21 9.40 -4.89 -20.37
CA ARG A 21 8.19 -4.20 -19.92
C ARG A 21 7.11 -5.18 -19.44
N LEU A 22 6.85 -6.23 -20.22
CA LEU A 22 5.90 -7.29 -19.86
C LEU A 22 6.31 -8.01 -18.58
N PHE A 23 7.60 -8.29 -18.42
CA PHE A 23 8.13 -8.89 -17.20
C PHE A 23 7.93 -7.96 -15.98
N VAL A 24 8.21 -6.67 -16.13
CA VAL A 24 7.99 -5.69 -15.06
C VAL A 24 6.51 -5.62 -14.68
N ASP A 25 5.62 -5.58 -15.65
CA ASP A 25 4.17 -5.54 -15.39
C ASP A 25 3.65 -6.85 -14.78
N TRP A 26 4.29 -7.98 -15.08
CA TRP A 26 3.99 -9.28 -14.47
C TRP A 26 4.38 -9.35 -12.99
N VAL A 27 5.52 -8.75 -12.62
CA VAL A 27 6.08 -8.85 -11.26
C VAL A 27 5.57 -7.75 -10.34
N ARG A 28 5.05 -6.63 -10.87
CA ARG A 28 4.54 -5.52 -10.07
C ARG A 28 3.23 -5.89 -9.36
N PRO A 29 3.08 -5.50 -8.07
CA PRO A 29 1.78 -5.57 -7.41
C PRO A 29 0.74 -4.74 -8.16
N PRO A 30 -0.47 -5.28 -8.40
CA PRO A 30 -1.52 -4.55 -9.11
C PRO A 30 -2.19 -3.47 -8.26
N LEU A 31 -1.87 -3.40 -6.96
CA LEU A 31 -2.55 -2.56 -5.99
C LEU A 31 -1.57 -1.59 -5.32
N LEU A 32 -1.91 -0.30 -5.33
CA LEU A 32 -1.26 0.75 -4.56
C LEU A 32 -2.21 1.21 -3.44
N ILE A 33 -1.74 1.16 -2.21
CA ILE A 33 -2.44 1.62 -1.02
C ILE A 33 -1.69 2.84 -0.49
N VAL A 34 -2.39 3.96 -0.30
CA VAL A 34 -1.79 5.18 0.26
C VAL A 34 -2.68 5.70 1.37
N GLY A 35 -2.09 5.98 2.53
CA GLY A 35 -2.81 6.58 3.65
C GLY A 35 -2.11 6.36 4.99
N PRO A 36 -2.55 7.06 6.04
CA PRO A 36 -1.95 6.88 7.35
C PRO A 36 -2.34 5.52 7.97
N VAL A 37 -1.46 5.02 8.82
CA VAL A 37 -1.82 4.06 9.87
C VAL A 37 -2.39 4.86 11.03
N THR A 38 -3.52 4.42 11.56
CA THR A 38 -4.12 5.05 12.74
C THR A 38 -4.25 4.06 13.88
N VAL A 39 -4.45 4.59 15.08
CA VAL A 39 -4.86 3.81 16.25
C VAL A 39 -6.33 4.12 16.50
N ASP A 40 -7.18 3.11 16.46
CA ASP A 40 -8.58 3.23 16.82
C ASP A 40 -8.70 2.90 18.32
N ASP A 41 -9.05 3.89 19.14
CA ASP A 41 -9.29 3.75 20.58
C ASP A 41 -10.79 3.61 20.84
N VAL A 42 -11.24 2.41 21.23
CA VAL A 42 -12.64 2.11 21.52
C VAL A 42 -12.78 1.84 23.00
N ASN A 43 -13.30 2.81 23.76
CA ASN A 43 -13.48 2.71 25.21
C ASN A 43 -12.21 2.26 25.97
N GLY A 44 -11.02 2.75 25.56
CA GLY A 44 -9.74 2.40 26.16
C GLY A 44 -9.06 1.17 25.55
N ASN A 45 -9.72 0.48 24.60
CA ASN A 45 -9.11 -0.60 23.84
C ASN A 45 -8.51 -0.06 22.54
N ARG A 46 -7.18 -0.10 22.44
CA ARG A 46 -6.43 0.42 21.28
C ARG A 46 -6.19 -0.68 20.26
N THR A 47 -6.58 -0.42 19.02
CA THR A 47 -6.40 -1.33 17.90
C THR A 47 -5.81 -0.61 16.71
N VAL A 48 -5.14 -1.34 15.81
CA VAL A 48 -4.66 -0.78 14.55
C VAL A 48 -5.86 -0.45 13.67
N GLY A 49 -5.91 0.77 13.18
CA GLY A 49 -6.97 1.30 12.34
C GLY A 49 -6.45 1.99 11.08
N GLY A 50 -7.37 2.68 10.42
CA GLY A 50 -7.10 3.47 9.23
C GLY A 50 -7.44 2.73 7.94
N ALA A 51 -7.98 3.45 6.97
CA ALA A 51 -8.43 2.85 5.70
C ALA A 51 -7.31 2.07 4.99
N ALA A 52 -6.05 2.51 5.12
CA ALA A 52 -4.90 1.84 4.52
C ALA A 52 -4.63 0.46 5.13
N THR A 53 -4.77 0.30 6.45
CA THR A 53 -4.53 -0.98 7.13
C THR A 53 -5.65 -1.97 6.81
N TYR A 54 -6.91 -1.51 6.78
CA TYR A 54 -8.04 -2.32 6.35
C TYR A 54 -7.90 -2.77 4.88
N ALA A 55 -7.48 -1.88 3.98
CA ALA A 55 -7.23 -2.22 2.58
C ALA A 55 -6.11 -3.27 2.44
N ALA A 56 -5.04 -3.16 3.22
CA ALA A 56 -3.95 -4.13 3.22
C ALA A 56 -4.42 -5.51 3.73
N ALA A 57 -5.17 -5.54 4.83
CA ALA A 57 -5.75 -6.77 5.36
C ALA A 57 -6.64 -7.48 4.33
N VAL A 58 -7.48 -6.73 3.60
CA VAL A 58 -8.33 -7.27 2.53
C VAL A 58 -7.49 -7.77 1.34
N ALA A 59 -6.46 -7.02 0.93
CA ALA A 59 -5.57 -7.45 -0.14
C ALA A 59 -4.88 -8.78 0.20
N LYS A 60 -4.38 -8.91 1.43
CA LYS A 60 -3.82 -10.16 1.96
C LYS A 60 -4.84 -11.29 1.97
N ALA A 61 -6.07 -11.04 2.41
CA ALA A 61 -7.14 -12.04 2.41
C ALA A 61 -7.46 -12.56 0.99
N TYR A 62 -7.31 -11.72 -0.04
CA TYR A 62 -7.43 -12.12 -1.44
C TYR A 62 -6.16 -12.75 -2.05
N GLY A 63 -5.12 -12.98 -1.24
CA GLY A 63 -3.83 -13.49 -1.72
C GLY A 63 -3.14 -12.52 -2.69
N LYS A 64 -3.39 -11.21 -2.56
CA LYS A 64 -2.79 -10.17 -3.39
C LYS A 64 -1.74 -9.41 -2.59
N ARG A 65 -0.55 -9.26 -3.19
CA ARG A 65 0.45 -8.29 -2.74
C ARG A 65 0.03 -6.89 -3.17
N ALA A 66 0.44 -5.90 -2.38
CA ALA A 66 0.21 -4.49 -2.64
C ALA A 66 1.50 -3.71 -2.37
N CYS A 67 1.65 -2.57 -3.03
CA CYS A 67 2.58 -1.54 -2.59
C CYS A 67 1.83 -0.61 -1.63
N ALA A 68 2.32 -0.43 -0.42
CA ALA A 68 1.76 0.44 0.59
C ALA A 68 2.70 1.61 0.86
N VAL A 69 2.20 2.84 0.70
CA VAL A 69 2.88 4.06 1.13
C VAL A 69 2.10 4.63 2.28
N ILE A 70 2.64 4.50 3.49
CA ILE A 70 1.91 4.87 4.70
C ILE A 70 2.61 5.96 5.49
N SER A 71 1.83 6.71 6.27
CA SER A 71 2.36 7.60 7.31
C SER A 71 2.11 6.99 8.68
N ALA A 72 3.15 6.89 9.51
CA ALA A 72 3.05 6.28 10.83
C ALA A 72 4.06 6.90 11.81
N GLY A 73 3.68 6.92 13.09
CA GLY A 73 4.62 7.20 14.18
C GLY A 73 5.47 5.97 14.53
N PRO A 74 6.51 6.15 15.36
CA PRO A 74 7.44 5.07 15.74
C PRO A 74 6.76 3.91 16.49
N ASP A 75 5.61 4.18 17.11
CA ASP A 75 4.90 3.23 17.96
C ASP A 75 3.81 2.46 17.21
N ALA A 76 3.66 2.70 15.90
CA ALA A 76 2.62 2.04 15.09
C ALA A 76 2.94 0.55 14.88
N ASP A 77 1.94 -0.31 15.08
CA ASP A 77 2.02 -1.71 14.65
C ASP A 77 1.80 -1.80 13.13
N LEU A 78 2.84 -2.26 12.43
CA LEU A 78 2.87 -2.39 10.96
C LEU A 78 2.75 -3.85 10.50
N SER A 79 2.45 -4.79 11.41
CA SER A 79 2.41 -6.23 11.11
C SER A 79 1.43 -6.61 9.98
N VAL A 80 0.37 -5.83 9.78
CA VAL A 80 -0.60 -6.01 8.68
C VAL A 80 0.06 -5.90 7.30
N PHE A 81 1.18 -5.19 7.19
CA PHE A 81 1.90 -4.96 5.94
C PHE A 81 3.01 -5.97 5.65
N ASN A 82 3.24 -7.00 6.49
CA ASN A 82 4.36 -7.93 6.34
C ASN A 82 4.42 -8.67 4.98
N ASP A 83 3.27 -8.85 4.31
CA ASP A 83 3.17 -9.49 3.00
C ASP A 83 3.07 -8.47 1.85
N HIS A 84 3.32 -7.19 2.13
CA HIS A 84 3.19 -6.07 1.19
C HIS A 84 4.53 -5.34 1.05
N ASP A 85 4.72 -4.67 -0.08
CA ASP A 85 5.88 -3.78 -0.28
C ASP A 85 5.60 -2.47 0.45
N LEU A 86 6.32 -2.21 1.54
CA LEU A 86 6.00 -1.10 2.44
C LEU A 86 7.01 0.04 2.33
N VAL A 87 6.50 1.26 2.17
CA VAL A 87 7.24 2.51 2.33
C VAL A 87 6.60 3.30 3.46
N VAL A 88 7.40 3.66 4.46
CA VAL A 88 6.95 4.42 5.63
C VAL A 88 7.44 5.86 5.52
N VAL A 89 6.49 6.80 5.54
CA VAL A 89 6.73 8.21 5.75
C VAL A 89 6.60 8.47 7.25
N SER A 90 7.71 8.84 7.90
CA SER A 90 7.71 9.06 9.35
C SER A 90 6.79 10.22 9.73
N SER A 91 5.99 10.01 10.76
CA SER A 91 5.24 11.05 11.49
C SER A 91 5.79 11.16 12.92
N ASN A 92 5.64 12.33 13.56
CA ASN A 92 6.02 12.50 14.97
C ASN A 92 5.13 11.66 15.91
N ALA A 93 3.89 11.39 15.50
CA ALA A 93 2.94 10.58 16.24
C ALA A 93 2.02 9.83 15.28
N THR A 94 1.51 8.68 15.73
CA THR A 94 0.49 7.92 15.00
C THR A 94 -0.87 8.56 15.26
N LEU A 95 -1.61 8.88 14.19
CA LEU A 95 -2.95 9.47 14.28
C LEU A 95 -3.87 8.54 15.07
N THR A 96 -4.63 9.07 16.03
CA THR A 96 -5.53 8.28 16.88
C THR A 96 -6.98 8.71 16.66
N PHE A 97 -7.85 7.76 16.35
CA PHE A 97 -9.30 7.97 16.30
C PHE A 97 -9.93 7.42 17.56
N GLU A 98 -10.44 8.32 18.39
CA GLU A 98 -11.20 7.93 19.59
C GLU A 98 -12.67 7.73 19.23
N HIS A 99 -13.18 6.54 19.53
CA HIS A 99 -14.56 6.15 19.27
C HIS A 99 -15.31 5.96 20.59
N THR A 100 -16.18 6.92 20.89
CA THR A 100 -17.24 6.76 21.89
C THR A 100 -18.49 6.19 21.24
N TYR A 101 -18.93 5.02 21.69
CA TYR A 101 -20.17 4.38 21.24
C TYR A 101 -21.26 4.61 22.28
N THR A 102 -22.35 5.27 21.88
CA THR A 102 -23.56 5.38 22.69
C THR A 102 -24.65 4.45 22.15
N TRP A 103 -25.67 4.15 22.96
CA TRP A 103 -26.85 3.38 22.53
C TRP A 103 -27.51 3.92 21.24
N TRP A 104 -27.35 5.22 20.94
CA TRP A 104 -27.97 5.90 19.79
C TRP A 104 -27.06 6.06 18.56
N GLY A 105 -25.83 5.54 18.59
CA GLY A 105 -24.86 5.66 17.50
C GLY A 105 -23.55 6.35 17.89
N LYS A 106 -22.68 6.55 16.89
CA LYS A 106 -21.30 7.01 17.07
C LYS A 106 -21.22 8.53 17.29
N SER A 107 -20.39 8.97 18.24
CA SER A 107 -19.82 10.33 18.29
C SER A 107 -18.32 10.24 18.01
N LEU A 108 -17.83 11.00 17.02
CA LEU A 108 -16.42 11.05 16.61
C LEU A 108 -15.82 12.40 16.99
N PRO A 109 -15.18 12.53 18.16
CA PRO A 109 -14.22 13.60 18.39
C PRO A 109 -12.90 13.25 17.70
N CYS A 110 -12.45 14.07 16.75
CA CYS A 110 -11.08 13.98 16.23
C CYS A 110 -10.14 14.66 17.23
N LEU A 111 -9.18 13.93 17.80
CA LEU A 111 -8.11 14.48 18.62
C LEU A 111 -6.86 14.78 17.75
N PRO A 112 -6.15 15.90 17.99
CA PRO A 112 -4.97 16.30 17.25
C PRO A 112 -3.75 15.40 17.52
#